data_AF-A0A7X8EJ62-F1
#
_entry.id   AF-A0A7X8EJ62-F1
#
_cell.length_a   1.000
_cell.length_b   1.000
_cell.length_c   1.000
_cell.angle_alpha   90.00
_cell.angle_beta   90.00
_cell.angle_gamma   90.00
#
_symmetry.space_group_name_H-M   'P 1'
#
loop_
_entity.id
_entity.type
_entity.pdbx_description
1 polymer ?
#
loop_
_entity_poly.entity_id
_entity_poly.type
_entity_poly.pdbx_seq_one_letter_code
_entity_poly.pdbx_strand_id
1 'polypeptide(L)'
;MRSFFKVLFFLFATILLSINSTFANEPIDVDTTVVLNQASSDTIAIASDDAPRMEITSISDSAGMSLYSIFRGLIGMFVLIFLAWLVSQNRRAVNWKVVFIGLAFQIVLALGVLYVPAIQWFFEIVGKVFVKILDFTKVGSEFLLGDLMDMSKFGMIFAFQILPTIIFFSALTSVLFYLGIIQKVVYALAWLMVKAMKLSGAESLAVAGNIFLGQTESPLMIKAYLDKMNKSEIFLVMTAGMATVAGGVLAAYVGFLGGDDPVQRLLFAKHLLTASVMAAPGAVVISKIIVPQTEKIEMKAEVTKEKVGANFLDAMSNGTIEGLKLAANVGAMLLVFFAFIAMFNFILVKIGSFTNLNGVIASFTDGSYTELNLQFILGYSLSPLMWAIGVNAQDMTLMGQLLGEKLIASEFVGYTSLASFKASGAFVETKSIIMATYMLCGFANFASIGIQIGGIGSLAPSKRELLSRYGIRALIGGSLASLMSATIVGIILG
;
A
#
# COMPACT_ATOMS: atom_id res chain seq x y z
N MET A 1 -8.08 -13.22 17.27
CA MET A 1 -9.30 -12.84 16.55
C MET A 1 -10.58 -13.08 17.37
N ARG A 2 -10.84 -14.30 17.87
CA ARG A 2 -12.03 -14.56 18.71
C ARG A 2 -12.13 -13.71 19.98
N SER A 3 -11.03 -13.34 20.65
CA SER A 3 -11.08 -12.54 21.88
C SER A 3 -11.34 -11.04 21.61
N PHE A 4 -10.68 -10.43 20.62
CA PHE A 4 -10.90 -9.02 20.25
C PHE A 4 -12.30 -8.77 19.69
N PHE A 5 -12.76 -9.62 18.76
CA PHE A 5 -14.15 -9.53 18.27
C PHE A 5 -15.17 -9.89 19.35
N LYS A 6 -14.84 -10.76 20.32
CA LYS A 6 -15.72 -11.00 21.47
C LYS A 6 -15.80 -9.78 22.38
N VAL A 7 -14.71 -9.07 22.62
CA VAL A 7 -14.73 -7.83 23.44
C VAL A 7 -15.51 -6.74 22.72
N LEU A 8 -15.28 -6.55 21.42
CA LEU A 8 -16.03 -5.58 20.61
C LEU A 8 -17.52 -5.96 20.52
N PHE A 9 -17.83 -7.25 20.30
CA PHE A 9 -19.21 -7.76 20.28
C PHE A 9 -19.86 -7.69 21.66
N PHE A 10 -19.13 -7.90 22.75
CA PHE A 10 -19.66 -7.82 24.11
C PHE A 10 -19.93 -6.37 24.52
N LEU A 11 -19.04 -5.42 24.15
CA LEU A 11 -19.27 -3.98 24.26
C LEU A 11 -20.48 -3.56 23.41
N PHE A 12 -20.58 -4.03 22.16
CA PHE A 12 -21.69 -3.72 21.28
C PHE A 12 -23.03 -4.33 21.76
N ALA A 13 -23.00 -5.56 22.30
CA ALA A 13 -24.17 -6.23 22.85
C ALA A 13 -24.62 -5.63 24.19
N THR A 14 -23.69 -5.17 25.05
CA THR A 14 -24.04 -4.45 26.28
C THR A 14 -24.66 -3.09 25.96
N ILE A 15 -24.15 -2.38 24.95
CA ILE A 15 -24.75 -1.15 24.44
C ILE A 15 -26.16 -1.41 23.88
N LEU A 16 -26.36 -2.49 23.10
CA LEU A 16 -27.68 -2.92 22.59
C LEU A 16 -28.66 -3.36 23.68
N LEU A 17 -28.18 -3.94 24.78
CA LEU A 17 -29.03 -4.31 25.92
C LEU A 17 -29.46 -3.10 26.76
N SER A 18 -28.65 -2.04 26.81
CA SER A 18 -29.03 -0.76 27.43
C SER A 18 -29.97 0.11 26.57
N ILE A 19 -30.19 -0.25 25.30
CA ILE A 19 -31.07 0.46 24.34
C ILE A 19 -32.56 0.13 24.58
N ASN A 20 -32.91 -0.95 25.29
CA ASN A 20 -34.30 -1.44 25.36
C ASN A 20 -35.27 -0.61 26.24
N SER A 21 -34.82 0.43 26.95
CA SER A 21 -35.67 1.22 27.85
C SER A 21 -36.04 2.63 27.36
N THR A 22 -35.51 3.10 26.22
CA THR A 22 -35.68 4.50 25.78
C THR A 22 -36.30 4.69 24.38
N PHE A 23 -36.52 3.63 23.61
CA PHE A 23 -37.01 3.73 22.22
C PHE A 23 -38.54 3.83 22.04
N ALA A 24 -39.32 4.05 23.10
CA ALA A 24 -40.77 3.97 22.99
C ALA A 24 -41.47 5.20 22.37
N ASN A 25 -40.84 6.38 22.24
CA ASN A 25 -41.63 7.61 22.03
C ASN A 25 -41.02 8.76 21.18
N GLU A 26 -39.98 8.57 20.37
CA GLU A 26 -39.58 9.63 19.42
C GLU A 26 -39.89 9.25 17.96
N PRO A 27 -40.58 10.13 17.19
CA PRO A 27 -40.80 9.90 15.77
C PRO A 27 -39.45 9.95 15.04
N ILE A 28 -39.20 8.95 14.21
CA ILE A 28 -38.01 8.85 13.37
C ILE A 28 -38.15 9.88 12.25
N ASP A 29 -37.61 11.09 12.46
CA ASP A 29 -37.46 12.07 11.38
C ASP A 29 -36.22 11.67 10.55
N VAL A 30 -36.46 11.04 9.40
CA VAL A 30 -35.40 10.59 8.49
C VAL A 30 -35.06 11.74 7.56
N ASP A 31 -34.26 12.69 8.02
CA ASP A 31 -33.63 13.64 7.11
C ASP A 31 -32.31 13.04 6.57
N THR A 32 -32.44 12.21 5.53
CA THR A 32 -31.31 11.57 4.82
C THR A 32 -30.44 12.57 4.04
N THR A 33 -30.84 13.83 3.92
CA THR A 33 -30.11 14.81 3.12
C THR A 33 -28.85 15.36 3.80
N VAL A 34 -28.82 15.42 5.14
CA VAL A 34 -27.66 15.94 5.90
C VAL A 34 -26.48 14.95 5.88
N VAL A 35 -26.77 13.65 6.01
CA VAL A 35 -25.76 12.58 6.05
C VAL A 35 -25.09 12.36 4.69
N LEU A 36 -25.86 12.49 3.60
CA LEU A 36 -25.33 12.40 2.25
C LEU A 36 -24.46 13.62 1.91
N ASN A 37 -24.83 14.82 2.39
CA ASN A 37 -24.02 16.01 2.15
C ASN A 37 -22.69 16.00 2.90
N GLN A 38 -22.59 15.46 4.12
CA GLN A 38 -21.30 15.32 4.84
C GLN A 38 -20.39 14.23 4.26
N ALA A 39 -20.93 13.08 3.85
CA ALA A 39 -20.15 12.05 3.18
C ALA A 39 -19.62 12.51 1.80
N SER A 40 -20.39 13.38 1.13
CA SER A 40 -20.03 13.97 -0.16
C SER A 40 -19.11 15.19 -0.01
N SER A 41 -19.28 16.03 1.01
CA SER A 41 -18.42 17.21 1.22
C SER A 41 -17.03 16.83 1.69
N ASP A 42 -16.91 15.79 2.51
CA ASP A 42 -15.62 15.40 3.10
C ASP A 42 -14.82 14.45 2.18
N THR A 43 -15.47 13.85 1.18
CA THR A 43 -14.84 12.92 0.21
C THR A 43 -14.84 13.46 -1.23
N ILE A 44 -15.70 14.43 -1.55
CA ILE A 44 -15.87 15.05 -2.87
C ILE A 44 -16.02 16.57 -2.69
N ALA A 45 -15.08 17.21 -1.97
CA ALA A 45 -14.84 18.62 -2.18
C ALA A 45 -14.18 18.78 -3.56
N ILE A 46 -15.00 18.96 -4.60
CA ILE A 46 -14.52 19.56 -5.85
C ILE A 46 -14.01 20.94 -5.45
N ALA A 47 -12.70 21.11 -5.53
CA ALA A 47 -12.01 22.34 -5.21
C ALA A 47 -12.66 23.51 -5.95
N SER A 48 -12.99 24.58 -5.21
CA SER A 48 -12.97 25.91 -5.80
C SER A 48 -11.55 26.20 -6.29
N ASP A 49 -11.44 26.84 -7.45
CA ASP A 49 -10.19 27.10 -8.18
C ASP A 49 -9.18 28.00 -7.42
N ASP A 50 -9.54 28.47 -6.21
CA ASP A 50 -8.82 29.47 -5.42
C ASP A 50 -8.09 28.91 -4.17
N ALA A 51 -8.16 27.60 -3.88
CA ALA A 51 -7.39 27.04 -2.77
C ALA A 51 -5.90 26.90 -3.16
N PRO A 52 -4.93 27.40 -2.36
CA PRO A 52 -3.52 27.28 -2.69
C PRO A 52 -3.11 25.80 -2.69
N ARG A 53 -2.90 25.24 -3.89
CA ARG A 53 -2.40 23.87 -4.06
C ARG A 53 -0.96 23.82 -3.54
N MET A 54 -0.67 22.90 -2.62
CA MET A 54 0.71 22.61 -2.24
C MET A 54 1.38 21.86 -3.41
N GLU A 55 1.96 22.61 -4.34
CA GLU A 55 2.77 22.05 -5.43
C GLU A 55 4.15 21.67 -4.88
N ILE A 56 4.47 20.38 -4.95
CA ILE A 56 5.80 19.88 -4.57
C ILE A 56 6.74 20.14 -5.74
N THR A 57 7.34 21.32 -5.79
CA THR A 57 8.12 21.81 -6.94
C THR A 57 9.48 21.13 -7.10
N SER A 58 10.07 20.60 -6.03
CA SER A 58 11.33 19.85 -6.11
C SER A 58 11.58 18.93 -4.91
N ILE A 59 12.40 17.88 -5.10
CA ILE A 59 12.88 17.00 -4.01
C ILE A 59 13.74 17.80 -2.99
N SER A 60 14.28 18.95 -3.40
CA SER A 60 15.16 19.80 -2.58
C SER A 60 14.43 20.73 -1.62
N ASP A 61 13.13 20.98 -1.78
CA ASP A 61 12.39 21.93 -0.93
C ASP A 61 11.99 21.31 0.44
N SER A 62 11.99 19.98 0.56
CA SER A 62 11.93 19.27 1.85
C SER A 62 13.34 19.15 2.43
N ALA A 63 13.61 20.01 3.42
CA ALA A 63 14.88 20.21 4.11
C ALA A 63 15.67 18.92 4.42
N GLY A 64 16.99 19.00 4.24
CA GLY A 64 17.92 17.88 4.37
C GLY A 64 18.08 17.32 5.78
N MET A 65 18.73 16.17 5.84
CA MET A 65 18.93 15.34 7.03
C MET A 65 19.47 16.11 8.25
N SER A 66 18.62 16.30 9.26
CA SER A 66 18.96 16.88 10.56
C SER A 66 19.37 15.82 11.60
N LEU A 67 20.16 16.19 12.62
CA LEU A 67 20.45 15.27 13.74
C LEU A 67 19.17 14.82 14.46
N TYR A 68 18.17 15.70 14.51
CA TYR A 68 16.87 15.41 15.09
C TYR A 68 16.10 14.35 14.29
N SER A 69 16.05 14.46 12.95
CA SER A 69 15.36 13.48 12.11
C SER A 69 16.06 12.13 12.09
N ILE A 70 17.40 12.10 12.11
CA ILE A 70 18.16 10.85 12.28
C ILE A 70 17.76 10.17 13.60
N PHE A 71 17.80 10.91 14.71
CA PHE A 71 17.46 10.33 16.01
C PHE A 71 16.00 9.83 16.07
N ARG A 72 15.05 10.65 15.59
CA ARG A 72 13.62 10.29 15.52
C ARG A 72 13.38 9.06 14.66
N GLY A 73 14.00 8.99 13.49
CA GLY A 73 13.82 7.85 12.61
C GLY A 73 14.55 6.60 13.09
N LEU A 74 15.70 6.70 13.78
CA LEU A 74 16.32 5.55 14.44
C LEU A 74 15.41 4.95 15.52
N ILE A 75 14.71 5.80 16.30
CA ILE A 75 13.65 5.34 17.21
C ILE A 75 12.54 4.64 16.43
N GLY A 76 12.08 5.23 15.34
CA GLY A 76 11.05 4.63 14.48
C GLY A 76 11.45 3.25 13.95
N MET A 77 12.65 3.13 13.38
CA MET A 77 13.19 1.86 12.90
C MET A 77 13.28 0.84 14.03
N PHE A 78 13.75 1.25 15.21
CA PHE A 78 13.81 0.39 16.38
C PHE A 78 12.40 -0.10 16.80
N VAL A 79 11.41 0.79 16.85
CA VAL A 79 10.02 0.45 17.18
C VAL A 79 9.47 -0.56 16.17
N LEU A 80 9.68 -0.37 14.87
CA LEU A 80 9.20 -1.30 13.84
C LEU A 80 9.88 -2.67 13.94
N ILE A 81 11.19 -2.73 14.17
CA ILE A 81 11.94 -3.97 14.42
C ILE A 81 11.43 -4.65 15.69
N PHE A 82 11.18 -3.87 16.75
CA PHE A 82 10.65 -4.38 18.01
C PHE A 82 9.25 -4.97 17.83
N LEU A 83 8.36 -4.31 17.08
CA LEU A 83 7.04 -4.84 16.73
C LEU A 83 7.14 -6.15 15.95
N ALA A 84 8.04 -6.24 14.97
CA ALA A 84 8.29 -7.49 14.24
C ALA A 84 8.82 -8.59 15.17
N TRP A 85 9.71 -8.25 16.11
CA TRP A 85 10.27 -9.18 17.08
C TRP A 85 9.22 -9.67 18.10
N LEU A 86 8.26 -8.82 18.49
CA LEU A 86 7.17 -9.20 19.39
C LEU A 86 6.30 -10.31 18.80
N VAL A 87 5.99 -10.25 17.50
CA VAL A 87 5.18 -11.24 16.79
C VAL A 87 5.98 -12.43 16.23
N SER A 88 7.30 -12.47 16.49
CA SER A 88 8.21 -13.52 16.04
C SER A 88 7.90 -14.90 16.61
N GLN A 89 8.00 -15.92 15.77
CA GLN A 89 7.82 -17.33 16.16
C GLN A 89 9.00 -17.88 16.96
N ASN A 90 10.22 -17.39 16.70
CA ASN A 90 11.41 -17.84 17.39
C ASN A 90 12.45 -16.72 17.50
N ARG A 91 12.30 -15.89 18.53
CA ARG A 91 13.14 -14.71 18.80
C ARG A 91 14.65 -15.02 18.90
N ARG A 92 15.02 -16.25 19.28
CA ARG A 92 16.42 -16.68 19.42
C ARG A 92 17.07 -17.08 18.09
N ALA A 93 16.27 -17.46 17.10
CA ALA A 93 16.76 -17.88 15.78
C ALA A 93 16.89 -16.73 14.78
N VAL A 94 16.59 -15.49 15.17
CA VAL A 94 16.70 -14.31 14.29
C VAL A 94 18.15 -14.12 13.87
N ASN A 95 18.40 -14.18 12.56
CA ASN A 95 19.71 -13.90 12.00
C ASN A 95 19.91 -12.39 11.83
N TRP A 96 20.44 -11.74 12.86
CA TRP A 96 20.68 -10.30 12.87
C TRP A 96 21.61 -9.81 11.76
N LYS A 97 22.51 -10.67 11.24
CA LYS A 97 23.34 -10.31 10.09
C LYS A 97 22.49 -10.05 8.85
N VAL A 98 21.47 -10.88 8.59
CA VAL A 98 20.55 -10.68 7.46
C VAL A 98 19.72 -9.41 7.66
N VAL A 99 19.27 -9.15 8.90
CA VAL A 99 18.53 -7.94 9.28
C VAL A 99 19.37 -6.68 9.01
N PHE A 100 20.60 -6.61 9.53
CA PHE A 100 21.46 -5.44 9.33
C PHE A 100 21.86 -5.24 7.86
N ILE A 101 22.13 -6.32 7.12
CA ILE A 101 22.40 -6.23 5.68
C ILE A 101 21.17 -5.67 4.96
N GLY A 102 19.97 -6.18 5.23
CA GLY A 102 18.75 -5.69 4.57
C GLY A 102 18.44 -4.23 4.87
N LEU A 103 18.60 -3.80 6.12
CA LEU A 103 18.45 -2.39 6.50
C LEU A 103 19.50 -1.51 5.80
N ALA A 104 20.76 -1.98 5.74
CA ALA A 104 21.80 -1.27 5.01
C ALA A 104 21.47 -1.15 3.51
N PHE A 105 20.92 -2.19 2.88
CA PHE A 105 20.44 -2.12 1.50
C PHE A 105 19.34 -1.08 1.32
N GLN A 106 18.35 -1.02 2.22
CA GLN A 106 17.29 0.00 2.14
C GLN A 106 17.86 1.41 2.29
N ILE A 107 18.74 1.64 3.26
CA ILE A 107 19.36 2.95 3.51
C ILE A 107 20.24 3.37 2.32
N VAL A 108 21.11 2.47 1.83
CA VAL A 108 21.98 2.75 0.68
C VAL A 108 21.17 3.06 -0.56
N LEU A 109 20.09 2.32 -0.81
CA LEU A 109 19.22 2.59 -1.95
C LEU A 109 18.51 3.94 -1.82
N ALA A 110 17.95 4.25 -0.64
CA ALA A 110 17.28 5.52 -0.39
C ALA A 110 18.24 6.71 -0.56
N LEU A 111 19.44 6.63 0.03
CA LEU A 111 20.48 7.65 -0.15
C LEU A 111 20.97 7.73 -1.59
N GLY A 112 21.09 6.59 -2.28
CA GLY A 112 21.43 6.53 -3.69
C GLY A 112 20.43 7.32 -4.53
N VAL A 113 19.14 7.03 -4.39
CA VAL A 113 18.09 7.71 -5.15
C VAL A 113 17.97 9.19 -4.78
N LEU A 114 18.23 9.58 -3.53
CA LEU A 114 18.02 10.97 -3.08
C LEU A 114 19.26 11.86 -3.21
N TYR A 115 20.48 11.33 -3.21
CA TYR A 115 21.71 12.14 -3.22
C TYR A 115 22.70 11.83 -4.35
N VAL A 116 22.63 10.65 -4.99
CA VAL A 116 23.62 10.27 -6.02
C VAL A 116 23.09 10.62 -7.40
N PRO A 117 23.69 11.60 -8.13
CA PRO A 117 23.15 12.10 -9.39
C PRO A 117 22.99 11.01 -10.47
N ALA A 118 23.92 10.06 -10.53
CA ALA A 118 23.84 8.94 -11.48
C ALA A 118 22.62 8.03 -11.22
N ILE A 119 22.27 7.81 -9.95
CA ILE A 119 21.12 6.98 -9.57
C ILE A 119 19.82 7.77 -9.77
N GLN A 120 19.80 9.06 -9.39
CA GLN A 120 18.68 9.97 -9.69
C GLN A 120 18.35 9.99 -11.18
N TRP A 121 19.38 10.15 -12.02
CA TRP A 121 19.23 10.14 -13.48
C TRP A 121 18.65 8.82 -14.00
N PHE A 122 19.10 7.67 -13.46
CA PHE A 122 18.52 6.38 -13.80
C PHE A 122 17.03 6.29 -13.43
N PHE A 123 16.66 6.63 -12.20
CA PHE A 123 15.25 6.62 -11.76
C PHE A 123 14.39 7.65 -12.50
N GLU A 124 14.98 8.78 -12.91
CA GLU A 124 14.30 9.76 -13.75
C GLU A 124 14.00 9.19 -15.15
N ILE A 125 14.95 8.48 -15.77
CA ILE A 125 14.70 7.78 -17.05
C ILE A 125 13.58 6.77 -16.89
N VAL A 126 13.65 5.90 -15.88
CA VAL A 126 12.62 4.88 -15.65
C VAL A 126 11.26 5.54 -15.38
N GLY A 127 11.23 6.62 -14.59
CA GLY A 127 10.03 7.42 -14.34
C GLY A 127 9.45 8.06 -15.61
N LYS A 128 10.29 8.62 -16.48
CA LYS A 128 9.86 9.19 -17.78
C LYS A 128 9.28 8.12 -18.70
N VAL A 129 9.91 6.95 -18.77
CA VAL A 129 9.38 5.80 -19.51
C VAL A 129 8.01 5.42 -18.97
N PHE A 130 7.87 5.36 -17.65
CA PHE A 130 6.61 5.02 -16.99
C PHE A 130 5.49 6.03 -17.30
N VAL A 131 5.77 7.33 -17.17
CA VAL A 131 4.82 8.40 -17.52
C VAL A 131 4.47 8.34 -19.02
N LYS A 132 5.44 8.07 -19.89
CA LYS A 132 5.17 7.93 -21.33
C LYS A 132 4.23 6.77 -21.66
N ILE A 133 4.33 5.68 -20.90
CA ILE A 133 3.41 4.55 -21.03
C ILE A 133 1.98 4.93 -20.61
N LEU A 134 1.81 5.77 -19.58
CA LEU A 134 0.50 6.32 -19.22
C LEU A 134 -0.10 7.11 -20.40
N ASP A 135 0.71 7.93 -21.07
CA ASP A 135 0.26 8.72 -22.21
C ASP A 135 -0.19 7.82 -23.39
N PHE A 136 0.45 6.67 -23.61
CA PHE A 136 -0.02 5.71 -24.63
C PHE A 136 -1.38 5.09 -24.28
N THR A 137 -1.62 4.85 -22.99
CA THR A 137 -2.93 4.35 -22.54
C THR A 137 -4.01 5.39 -22.76
N LYS A 138 -3.70 6.68 -22.53
CA LYS A 138 -4.62 7.79 -22.77
C LYS A 138 -5.13 7.82 -24.22
N VAL A 139 -4.26 7.59 -25.21
CA VAL A 139 -4.68 7.49 -26.63
C VAL A 139 -5.72 6.38 -26.84
N GLY A 140 -5.51 5.21 -26.23
CA GLY A 140 -6.47 4.11 -26.30
C GLY A 140 -7.79 4.41 -25.61
N SER A 141 -7.74 5.07 -24.44
CA SER A 141 -8.93 5.49 -23.70
C SER A 141 -9.71 6.58 -24.44
N GLU A 142 -9.05 7.56 -25.07
CA GLU A 142 -9.67 8.59 -25.89
C GLU A 142 -10.40 8.00 -27.10
N PHE A 143 -9.79 6.99 -27.75
CA PHE A 143 -10.46 6.25 -28.83
C PHE A 143 -11.73 5.52 -28.36
N LEU A 144 -11.70 4.89 -27.18
CA LEU A 144 -12.83 4.09 -26.67
C LEU A 144 -13.95 4.94 -26.04
N LEU A 145 -13.59 6.04 -25.38
CA LEU A 145 -14.48 6.80 -24.49
C LEU A 145 -14.78 8.22 -24.99
N GLY A 146 -14.01 8.74 -25.96
CA GLY A 146 -14.21 10.06 -26.56
C GLY A 146 -14.24 11.17 -25.52
N ASP A 147 -15.25 12.04 -25.62
CA ASP A 147 -15.46 13.21 -24.76
C ASP A 147 -15.53 12.87 -23.26
N LEU A 148 -15.81 11.63 -22.86
CA LEU A 148 -15.79 11.22 -21.44
C LEU A 148 -14.40 11.29 -20.80
N MET A 149 -13.35 11.42 -21.61
CA MET A 149 -11.97 11.65 -21.16
C MET A 149 -11.64 13.13 -20.93
N ASP A 150 -12.53 14.05 -21.31
CA ASP A 150 -12.34 15.48 -21.16
C ASP A 150 -12.63 15.94 -19.72
N MET A 151 -11.56 16.12 -18.94
CA MET A 151 -11.66 16.54 -17.55
C MET A 151 -12.17 17.98 -17.39
N SER A 152 -12.06 18.83 -18.41
CA SER A 152 -12.60 20.19 -18.35
C SER A 152 -14.13 20.20 -18.34
N LYS A 153 -14.75 19.19 -18.97
CA LYS A 153 -16.21 19.03 -19.05
C LYS A 153 -16.79 18.18 -17.92
N PHE A 154 -16.14 17.06 -17.61
CA PHE A 154 -16.69 16.04 -16.72
C PHE A 154 -15.93 15.88 -15.40
N GLY A 155 -14.85 16.64 -15.20
CA GLY A 155 -13.91 16.38 -14.13
C GLY A 155 -13.17 15.05 -14.32
N MET A 156 -12.40 14.66 -13.31
CA MET A 156 -11.66 13.41 -13.33
C MET A 156 -12.59 12.23 -13.01
N ILE A 157 -13.14 11.57 -14.05
CA ILE A 157 -13.90 10.33 -13.85
C ILE A 157 -12.93 9.17 -13.62
N PHE A 158 -12.83 8.74 -12.36
CA PHE A 158 -11.95 7.63 -11.93
C PHE A 158 -12.01 6.41 -12.86
N ALA A 159 -13.22 5.94 -13.18
CA ALA A 159 -13.42 4.72 -13.95
C ALA A 159 -12.87 4.81 -15.39
N PHE A 160 -12.77 6.03 -15.95
CA PHE A 160 -12.32 6.27 -17.32
C PHE A 160 -10.86 6.69 -17.39
N GLN A 161 -10.36 7.38 -16.36
CA GLN A 161 -8.98 7.88 -16.34
C GLN A 161 -7.99 6.87 -15.77
N ILE A 162 -8.42 6.04 -14.81
CA ILE A 162 -7.50 5.24 -13.99
C ILE A 162 -7.58 3.76 -14.33
N LEU A 163 -8.79 3.21 -14.46
CA LEU A 163 -8.98 1.78 -14.70
C LEU A 163 -8.40 1.29 -16.04
N PRO A 164 -8.47 2.03 -17.17
CA PRO A 164 -7.86 1.58 -18.43
C PRO A 164 -6.34 1.40 -18.33
N THR A 165 -5.70 2.21 -17.50
CA THR A 165 -4.26 2.12 -17.22
C THR A 165 -3.88 0.76 -16.62
N ILE A 166 -4.71 0.22 -15.73
CA ILE A 166 -4.52 -1.11 -15.16
C ILE A 166 -4.59 -2.18 -16.26
N ILE A 167 -5.55 -2.07 -17.17
CA ILE A 167 -5.75 -3.02 -18.27
C ILE A 167 -4.52 -3.03 -19.19
N PHE A 168 -4.09 -1.84 -19.63
CA PHE A 168 -2.94 -1.71 -20.52
C PHE A 168 -1.65 -2.22 -19.89
N PHE A 169 -1.36 -1.84 -18.64
CA PHE A 169 -0.14 -2.30 -17.98
C PHE A 169 -0.14 -3.80 -17.70
N SER A 170 -1.28 -4.41 -17.41
CA SER A 170 -1.37 -5.87 -17.29
C SER A 170 -1.07 -6.56 -18.62
N ALA A 171 -1.58 -6.04 -19.74
CA ALA A 171 -1.23 -6.51 -21.08
C ALA A 171 0.27 -6.36 -21.38
N LEU A 172 0.84 -5.18 -21.09
CA LEU A 172 2.27 -4.90 -21.27
C LEU A 172 3.13 -5.83 -20.41
N THR A 173 2.80 -6.00 -19.14
CA THR A 173 3.54 -6.87 -18.20
C THR A 173 3.52 -8.32 -18.69
N SER A 174 2.36 -8.80 -19.15
CA SER A 174 2.22 -10.13 -19.74
C SER A 174 3.10 -10.32 -20.99
N VAL A 175 3.15 -9.31 -21.87
CA VAL A 175 4.05 -9.32 -23.04
C VAL A 175 5.51 -9.34 -22.63
N LEU A 176 5.93 -8.51 -21.67
CA LEU A 176 7.30 -8.47 -21.18
C LEU A 176 7.71 -9.79 -20.51
N PHE A 177 6.75 -10.47 -19.87
CA PHE A 177 6.92 -11.81 -19.32
C PHE A 177 7.07 -12.85 -20.44
N TYR A 178 6.22 -12.83 -21.46
CA TYR A 178 6.33 -13.73 -22.61
C TYR A 178 7.69 -13.59 -23.34
N LEU A 179 8.18 -12.36 -23.49
CA LEU A 179 9.46 -12.05 -24.14
C LEU A 179 10.69 -12.41 -23.29
N GLY A 180 10.52 -12.82 -22.03
CA GLY A 180 11.63 -13.18 -21.16
C GLY A 180 12.35 -11.99 -20.52
N ILE A 181 11.82 -10.76 -20.65
CA ILE A 181 12.48 -9.54 -20.17
C ILE A 181 12.41 -9.46 -18.64
N ILE A 182 11.22 -9.69 -18.07
CA ILE A 182 11.02 -9.70 -16.61
C ILE A 182 11.91 -10.74 -15.95
N GLN A 183 11.98 -11.95 -16.53
CA GLN A 183 12.78 -13.06 -16.01
C GLN A 183 14.26 -12.71 -15.92
N LYS A 184 14.82 -12.00 -16.92
CA LYS A 184 16.23 -11.57 -16.92
C LYS A 184 16.50 -10.56 -15.81
N VAL A 185 15.64 -9.55 -15.66
CA VAL A 185 15.78 -8.51 -14.62
C VAL A 185 15.62 -9.10 -13.24
N VAL A 186 14.58 -9.91 -13.04
CA VAL A 186 14.28 -10.59 -11.77
C VAL A 186 15.41 -11.55 -11.38
N TYR A 187 15.99 -12.28 -12.34
CA TYR A 187 17.13 -13.16 -12.05
C TYR A 187 18.36 -12.37 -11.56
N ALA A 188 18.67 -11.23 -12.18
CA ALA A 188 19.80 -10.39 -11.76
C ALA A 188 19.61 -9.84 -10.33
N LEU A 189 18.39 -9.37 -10.01
CA LEU A 189 18.05 -8.88 -8.67
C LEU A 189 18.03 -10.01 -7.63
N ALA A 190 17.48 -11.17 -7.99
CA ALA A 190 17.49 -12.35 -7.13
C ALA A 190 18.92 -12.83 -6.84
N TRP A 191 19.79 -12.85 -7.85
CA TRP A 191 21.20 -13.19 -7.67
C TRP A 191 21.89 -12.26 -6.67
N LEU A 192 21.59 -10.95 -6.73
CA LEU A 192 22.10 -9.98 -5.76
C LEU A 192 21.60 -10.30 -4.34
N MET A 193 20.30 -10.61 -4.18
CA MET A 193 19.70 -10.98 -2.89
C MET A 193 20.28 -12.29 -2.32
N VAL A 194 20.45 -13.33 -3.15
CA VAL A 194 21.08 -14.61 -2.75
C VAL A 194 22.49 -14.36 -2.22
N LYS A 195 23.31 -13.59 -2.97
CA LYS A 195 24.71 -13.33 -2.63
C LYS A 195 24.85 -12.45 -1.38
N ALA A 196 24.04 -11.41 -1.27
CA ALA A 196 24.15 -10.44 -0.19
C ALA A 196 23.49 -10.91 1.11
N MET A 197 22.29 -11.48 1.02
CA MET A 197 21.41 -11.74 2.16
C MET A 197 21.33 -13.23 2.55
N LYS A 198 22.00 -14.13 1.82
CA LYS A 198 21.99 -15.58 2.04
C LYS A 198 20.58 -16.18 2.05
N LEU A 199 19.74 -15.71 1.13
CA LEU A 199 18.40 -16.23 0.89
C LEU A 199 18.45 -17.41 -0.08
N SER A 200 17.40 -18.24 -0.05
CA SER A 200 17.24 -19.29 -1.05
C SER A 200 16.99 -18.71 -2.45
N GLY A 201 17.28 -19.49 -3.49
CA GLY A 201 17.08 -19.03 -4.85
C GLY A 201 15.61 -18.77 -5.16
N ALA A 202 14.71 -19.64 -4.69
CA ALA A 202 13.27 -19.52 -4.91
C ALA A 202 12.67 -18.30 -4.20
N GLU A 203 12.98 -18.09 -2.92
CA GLU A 203 12.42 -16.92 -2.21
C GLU A 203 13.01 -15.61 -2.76
N SER A 204 14.27 -15.59 -3.19
CA SER A 204 14.89 -14.42 -3.82
C SER A 204 14.23 -14.07 -5.15
N LEU A 205 13.88 -15.07 -5.96
CA LEU A 205 13.16 -14.87 -7.22
C LEU A 205 11.76 -14.30 -6.99
N ALA A 206 11.03 -14.79 -5.99
CA ALA A 206 9.72 -14.24 -5.65
C ALA A 206 9.80 -12.81 -5.10
N VAL A 207 10.79 -12.50 -4.25
CA VAL A 207 10.98 -11.14 -3.72
C VAL A 207 11.37 -10.18 -4.84
N ALA A 208 12.30 -10.56 -5.71
CA ALA A 208 12.69 -9.76 -6.86
C ALA A 208 11.55 -9.60 -7.89
N GLY A 209 10.75 -10.66 -8.10
CA GLY A 209 9.56 -10.63 -8.96
C GLY A 209 8.53 -9.64 -8.47
N ASN A 210 8.28 -9.60 -7.16
CA ASN A 210 7.31 -8.72 -6.51
C ASN A 210 7.61 -7.22 -6.65
N ILE A 211 8.81 -6.83 -7.09
CA ILE A 211 9.13 -5.43 -7.42
C ILE A 211 8.33 -4.96 -8.66
N PHE A 212 7.99 -5.89 -9.56
CA PHE A 212 7.33 -5.60 -10.84
C PHE A 212 5.95 -6.26 -10.94
N LEU A 213 5.85 -7.48 -10.42
CA LEU A 213 4.68 -8.34 -10.43
C LEU A 213 3.91 -8.23 -9.12
N GLY A 214 2.62 -8.56 -9.12
CA GLY A 214 1.83 -8.57 -7.91
C GLY A 214 1.99 -9.86 -7.10
N GLN A 215 1.30 -9.88 -5.96
CA GLN A 215 1.37 -10.97 -4.98
C GLN A 215 0.87 -12.34 -5.49
N THR A 216 0.19 -12.37 -6.63
CA THR A 216 -0.32 -13.59 -7.28
C THR A 216 0.50 -14.02 -8.48
N GLU A 217 1.12 -13.08 -9.19
CA GLU A 217 1.91 -13.36 -10.40
C GLU A 217 3.37 -13.68 -10.06
N SER A 218 3.95 -13.04 -9.05
CA SER A 218 5.34 -13.33 -8.65
C SER A 218 5.54 -14.80 -8.23
N PRO A 219 4.64 -15.43 -7.43
CA PRO A 219 4.74 -16.86 -7.11
C PRO A 219 4.69 -17.80 -8.32
N LEU A 220 4.14 -17.40 -9.46
CA LEU A 220 4.13 -18.20 -10.69
C LEU A 220 5.56 -18.48 -11.19
N MET A 221 6.47 -17.52 -11.04
CA MET A 221 7.88 -17.65 -11.44
C MET A 221 8.64 -18.72 -10.67
N ILE A 222 8.10 -19.12 -9.52
CA ILE A 222 8.71 -20.10 -8.62
C ILE A 222 7.78 -21.27 -8.33
N LYS A 223 6.74 -21.47 -9.15
CA LYS A 223 5.70 -22.49 -8.97
C LYS A 223 6.28 -23.88 -8.70
N ALA A 224 7.32 -24.27 -9.44
CA ALA A 224 7.99 -25.57 -9.31
C ALA A 224 8.67 -25.78 -7.93
N TYR A 225 8.90 -24.71 -7.17
CA TYR A 225 9.57 -24.74 -5.86
C TYR A 225 8.59 -24.56 -4.69
N LEU A 226 7.41 -23.99 -4.91
CA LEU A 226 6.46 -23.64 -3.84
C LEU A 226 6.14 -24.82 -2.90
N ASP A 227 5.89 -26.01 -3.43
CA ASP A 227 5.60 -27.20 -2.61
C ASP A 227 6.80 -27.66 -1.76
N LYS A 228 8.03 -27.35 -2.18
CA LYS A 228 9.27 -27.74 -1.49
C LYS A 228 9.75 -26.69 -0.49
N MET A 229 9.26 -25.46 -0.59
CA MET A 229 9.67 -24.38 0.29
C MET A 229 9.31 -24.65 1.75
N ASN A 230 10.25 -24.31 2.63
CA ASN A 230 10.05 -24.36 4.07
C ASN A 230 9.18 -23.18 4.56
N LYS A 231 8.92 -23.14 5.87
CA LYS A 231 8.00 -22.17 6.47
C LYS A 231 8.49 -20.73 6.36
N SER A 232 9.79 -20.48 6.55
CA SER A 232 10.37 -19.15 6.47
C SER A 232 10.41 -18.64 5.03
N GLU A 233 10.67 -19.53 4.08
CA GLU A 233 10.63 -19.23 2.64
C GLU A 233 9.22 -18.85 2.17
N ILE A 234 8.20 -19.67 2.48
CA ILE A 234 6.81 -19.34 2.16
C ILE A 234 6.37 -18.05 2.85
N PHE A 235 6.77 -17.84 4.10
CA PHE A 235 6.43 -16.62 4.82
C PHE A 235 7.04 -15.37 4.17
N LEU A 236 8.26 -15.45 3.62
CA LEU A 236 8.86 -14.36 2.85
C LEU A 236 8.11 -14.10 1.55
N VAL A 237 7.71 -15.14 0.80
CA VAL A 237 6.88 -14.97 -0.42
C VAL A 237 5.61 -14.19 -0.11
N MET A 238 4.91 -14.59 0.96
CA MET A 238 3.68 -13.91 1.40
C MET A 238 3.93 -12.46 1.84
N THR A 239 4.95 -12.25 2.68
CA THR A 239 5.29 -10.94 3.23
C THR A 239 5.71 -9.98 2.12
N ALA A 240 6.54 -10.44 1.18
CA ALA A 240 7.00 -9.65 0.05
C ALA A 240 5.83 -9.27 -0.88
N GLY A 241 4.92 -10.19 -1.17
CA GLY A 241 3.72 -9.89 -1.96
C GLY A 241 2.84 -8.81 -1.32
N MET A 242 2.73 -8.77 0.00
CA MET A 242 2.02 -7.72 0.73
C MET A 242 2.83 -6.42 0.90
N ALA A 243 4.15 -6.48 0.86
CA ALA A 243 5.01 -5.32 1.03
C ALA A 243 5.14 -4.48 -0.26
N THR A 244 4.93 -5.07 -1.42
CA THR A 244 5.13 -4.43 -2.73
C THR A 244 3.81 -4.18 -3.47
N VAL A 245 3.89 -3.50 -4.60
CA VAL A 245 2.78 -3.25 -5.53
C VAL A 245 3.16 -3.71 -6.93
N ALA A 246 2.17 -4.15 -7.71
CA ALA A 246 2.37 -4.49 -9.12
C ALA A 246 2.54 -3.22 -9.97
N GLY A 247 3.32 -3.32 -11.06
CA GLY A 247 3.53 -2.20 -11.98
C GLY A 247 2.23 -1.62 -12.55
N GLY A 248 1.22 -2.46 -12.80
CA GLY A 248 -0.05 -2.01 -13.35
C GLY A 248 -0.93 -1.17 -12.43
N VAL A 249 -0.82 -1.37 -11.12
CA VAL A 249 -1.54 -0.53 -10.14
C VAL A 249 -0.71 0.68 -9.72
N LEU A 250 0.63 0.60 -9.79
CA LEU A 250 1.52 1.74 -9.56
C LEU A 250 1.16 2.91 -10.50
N ALA A 251 0.76 2.58 -11.72
CA ALA A 251 0.28 3.50 -12.74
C ALA A 251 -0.94 4.33 -12.30
N ALA A 252 -1.88 3.69 -11.61
CA ALA A 252 -3.03 4.36 -11.03
C ALA A 252 -2.61 5.36 -9.93
N TYR A 253 -1.66 4.97 -9.07
CA TYR A 253 -1.19 5.83 -7.97
C TYR A 253 -0.42 7.06 -8.45
N VAL A 254 0.35 6.93 -9.54
CA VAL A 254 0.94 8.08 -10.23
C VAL A 254 -0.15 9.02 -10.73
N GLY A 255 -1.25 8.49 -11.29
CA GLY A 255 -2.41 9.27 -11.69
C GLY A 255 -3.09 10.00 -10.53
N PHE A 256 -3.33 9.32 -9.40
CA PHE A 256 -3.97 9.95 -8.23
C PHE A 256 -3.16 11.10 -7.64
N LEU A 257 -1.85 10.93 -7.50
CA LEU A 257 -1.00 11.90 -6.81
C LEU A 257 -0.48 12.99 -7.75
N GLY A 258 -0.26 12.64 -9.01
CA GLY A 258 0.28 13.52 -10.04
C GLY A 258 -0.78 14.26 -10.87
N GLY A 259 -2.01 13.72 -10.97
CA GLY A 259 -3.03 14.27 -11.86
C GLY A 259 -2.53 14.40 -13.30
N ASP A 260 -2.88 15.51 -13.96
CA ASP A 260 -2.39 15.81 -15.31
C ASP A 260 -1.00 16.47 -15.34
N ASP A 261 -0.49 16.96 -14.20
CA ASP A 261 0.80 17.65 -14.13
C ASP A 261 1.96 16.67 -14.42
N PRO A 262 2.70 16.86 -15.53
CA PRO A 262 3.82 15.99 -15.88
C PRO A 262 4.95 15.97 -14.83
N VAL A 263 5.18 17.10 -14.14
CA VAL A 263 6.23 17.23 -13.12
C VAL A 263 5.85 16.42 -11.88
N GLN A 264 4.61 16.55 -11.41
CA GLN A 264 4.12 15.78 -10.27
C GLN A 264 4.02 14.29 -10.61
N ARG A 265 3.54 13.92 -11.81
CA ARG A 265 3.52 12.52 -12.26
C ARG A 265 4.91 11.91 -12.24
N LEU A 266 5.92 12.62 -12.76
CA LEU A 266 7.30 12.15 -12.72
C LEU A 266 7.85 12.05 -11.29
N LEU A 267 7.54 13.02 -10.43
CA LEU A 267 7.92 13.00 -9.02
C LEU A 267 7.39 11.75 -8.30
N PHE A 268 6.08 11.52 -8.35
CA PHE A 268 5.46 10.37 -7.69
C PHE A 268 5.83 9.04 -8.35
N ALA A 269 6.04 9.01 -9.67
CA ALA A 269 6.58 7.82 -10.33
C ALA A 269 7.95 7.45 -9.76
N LYS A 270 8.87 8.41 -9.57
CA LYS A 270 10.18 8.15 -8.95
C LYS A 270 10.04 7.62 -7.52
N HIS A 271 9.19 8.23 -6.69
CA HIS A 271 9.00 7.78 -5.30
C HIS A 271 8.36 6.39 -5.22
N LEU A 272 7.33 6.11 -6.03
CA LEU A 272 6.67 4.80 -6.04
C LEU A 272 7.60 3.70 -6.57
N LEU A 273 8.36 3.97 -7.63
CA LEU A 273 9.38 3.03 -8.13
C LEU A 273 10.43 2.73 -7.06
N THR A 274 10.89 3.78 -6.37
CA THR A 274 11.85 3.64 -5.28
C THR A 274 11.27 2.84 -4.11
N ALA A 275 10.02 3.12 -3.72
CA ALA A 275 9.30 2.40 -2.69
C ALA A 275 9.18 0.90 -3.03
N SER A 276 8.83 0.55 -4.26
CA SER A 276 8.76 -0.85 -4.72
C SER A 276 10.10 -1.57 -4.61
N VAL A 277 11.21 -0.93 -5.00
CA VAL A 277 12.54 -1.57 -4.90
C VAL A 277 13.00 -1.65 -3.43
N MET A 278 12.73 -0.63 -2.60
CA MET A 278 13.05 -0.63 -1.16
C MET A 278 12.23 -1.65 -0.36
N ALA A 279 10.99 -1.92 -0.79
CA ALA A 279 10.12 -2.87 -0.12
C ALA A 279 10.64 -4.30 -0.17
N ALA A 280 11.43 -4.68 -1.20
CA ALA A 280 12.03 -6.00 -1.31
C ALA A 280 12.98 -6.34 -0.14
N PRO A 281 14.10 -5.62 0.11
CA PRO A 281 14.93 -5.85 1.28
C PRO A 281 14.19 -5.59 2.60
N GLY A 282 13.24 -4.65 2.65
CA GLY A 282 12.39 -4.42 3.83
C GLY A 282 11.54 -5.64 4.19
N ALA A 283 10.93 -6.28 3.19
CA ALA A 283 10.17 -7.52 3.37
C ALA A 283 11.07 -8.65 3.88
N VAL A 284 12.30 -8.75 3.38
CA VAL A 284 13.28 -9.72 3.88
C VAL A 284 13.60 -9.48 5.35
N VAL A 285 13.90 -8.24 5.73
CA VAL A 285 14.21 -7.86 7.12
C VAL A 285 13.08 -8.28 8.04
N ILE A 286 11.86 -7.82 7.76
CA ILE A 286 10.72 -8.07 8.64
C ILE A 286 10.34 -9.56 8.63
N SER A 287 10.32 -10.20 7.46
CA SER A 287 9.98 -11.61 7.34
C SER A 287 10.91 -12.52 8.13
N LYS A 288 12.23 -12.30 8.02
CA LYS A 288 13.24 -13.11 8.72
C LYS A 288 13.33 -12.81 10.21
N ILE A 289 12.74 -11.72 10.70
CA ILE A 289 12.49 -11.51 12.13
C ILE A 289 11.26 -12.30 12.59
N ILE A 290 10.14 -12.21 11.87
CA ILE A 290 8.86 -12.81 12.29
C ILE A 290 8.89 -14.34 12.18
N VAL A 291 9.41 -14.88 11.07
CA VAL A 291 9.61 -16.32 10.84
C VAL A 291 11.05 -16.57 10.41
N PRO A 292 11.99 -16.69 11.37
CA PRO A 292 13.40 -16.88 11.07
C PRO A 292 13.69 -18.19 10.35
N GLN A 293 14.75 -18.20 9.53
CA GLN A 293 15.20 -19.37 8.80
C GLN A 293 15.93 -20.34 9.75
N THR A 294 15.31 -21.46 10.08
CA THR A 294 15.93 -22.52 10.91
C THR A 294 16.30 -23.77 10.12
N GLU A 295 15.66 -23.98 8.97
CA GLU A 295 15.86 -25.14 8.11
C GLU A 295 16.96 -24.86 7.07
N LYS A 296 17.52 -25.90 6.46
CA LYS A 296 18.49 -25.72 5.36
C LYS A 296 17.78 -25.16 4.13
N ILE A 297 18.50 -24.34 3.35
CA ILE A 297 17.99 -23.70 2.14
C ILE A 297 18.80 -24.10 0.91
N GLU A 298 18.15 -24.09 -0.25
CA GLU A 298 18.82 -24.26 -1.54
C GLU A 298 19.11 -22.89 -2.17
N MET A 299 20.40 -22.58 -2.34
CA MET A 299 20.85 -21.28 -2.86
C MET A 299 20.75 -21.16 -4.39
N LYS A 300 20.40 -22.24 -5.10
CA LYS A 300 20.27 -22.22 -6.57
C LYS A 300 18.97 -21.53 -6.96
N ALA A 301 19.09 -20.42 -7.69
CA ALA A 301 17.96 -19.76 -8.33
C ALA A 301 17.83 -20.27 -9.76
N GLU A 302 16.71 -20.92 -10.07
CA GLU A 302 16.33 -21.29 -11.42
C GLU A 302 14.93 -20.72 -11.68
N VAL A 303 14.81 -19.90 -12.73
CA VAL A 303 13.52 -19.31 -13.11
C VAL A 303 12.76 -20.34 -13.92
N THR A 304 11.49 -20.61 -13.56
CA THR A 304 10.65 -21.47 -14.39
C THR A 304 10.46 -20.84 -15.78
N LYS A 305 10.59 -21.66 -16.83
CA LYS A 305 10.37 -21.23 -18.22
C LYS A 305 8.88 -21.31 -18.63
N GLU A 306 7.96 -21.31 -17.67
CA GLU A 306 6.53 -21.29 -17.99
C GLU A 306 6.24 -20.02 -18.81
N LYS A 307 5.69 -20.19 -20.01
CA LYS A 307 5.35 -19.07 -20.90
C LYS A 307 3.93 -18.61 -20.59
N VAL A 308 3.74 -17.30 -20.52
CA VAL A 308 2.41 -16.69 -20.50
C VAL A 308 1.95 -16.56 -21.95
N GLY A 309 1.10 -17.48 -22.40
CA GLY A 309 0.61 -17.52 -23.78
C GLY A 309 1.51 -18.25 -24.78
N ALA A 310 0.91 -18.66 -25.89
CA ALA A 310 1.55 -19.38 -26.99
C ALA A 310 2.38 -18.45 -27.89
N ASN A 311 1.89 -17.24 -28.14
CA ASN A 311 2.52 -16.22 -28.97
C ASN A 311 2.34 -14.82 -28.40
N PHE A 312 2.96 -13.81 -29.02
CA PHE A 312 2.92 -12.42 -28.57
C PHE A 312 1.49 -11.87 -28.42
N LEU A 313 0.62 -12.14 -29.39
CA LEU A 313 -0.77 -11.67 -29.37
C LEU A 313 -1.59 -12.40 -28.30
N ASP A 314 -1.36 -13.69 -28.12
CA ASP A 314 -1.98 -14.47 -27.05
C ASP A 314 -1.55 -13.97 -25.66
N ALA A 315 -0.26 -13.69 -25.46
CA ALA A 315 0.25 -13.10 -24.22
C ALA A 315 -0.40 -11.74 -23.92
N MET A 316 -0.48 -10.86 -24.93
CA MET A 316 -1.14 -9.56 -24.82
C MET A 316 -2.64 -9.70 -24.49
N SER A 317 -3.33 -10.64 -25.15
CA SER A 317 -4.77 -10.86 -24.96
C SER A 317 -5.07 -11.41 -23.57
N ASN A 318 -4.30 -12.39 -23.10
CA ASN A 318 -4.41 -12.92 -21.74
C ASN A 318 -4.15 -11.83 -20.69
N GLY A 319 -3.09 -11.03 -20.87
CA GLY A 319 -2.80 -9.91 -19.97
C GLY A 319 -3.88 -8.83 -19.98
N THR A 320 -4.53 -8.60 -21.12
CA THR A 320 -5.68 -7.66 -21.22
C THR A 320 -6.88 -8.18 -20.43
N ILE A 321 -7.22 -9.46 -20.53
CA ILE A 321 -8.34 -10.07 -19.80
C ILE A 321 -8.07 -10.08 -18.29
N GLU A 322 -6.86 -10.45 -17.88
CA GLU A 322 -6.39 -10.37 -16.50
C GLU A 322 -6.50 -8.93 -15.98
N GLY A 323 -6.02 -7.96 -16.77
CA GLY A 323 -6.12 -6.55 -16.46
C GLY A 323 -7.54 -6.04 -16.33
N LEU A 324 -8.46 -6.47 -17.20
CA LEU A 324 -9.88 -6.11 -17.13
C LEU A 324 -10.53 -6.64 -15.86
N LYS A 325 -10.27 -7.90 -15.50
CA LYS A 325 -10.77 -8.48 -14.24
C LYS A 325 -10.23 -7.71 -13.04
N LEU A 326 -8.93 -7.37 -13.05
CA LEU A 326 -8.31 -6.58 -11.99
C LEU A 326 -8.95 -5.19 -11.89
N ALA A 327 -9.10 -4.48 -13.01
CA ALA A 327 -9.72 -3.16 -13.07
C ALA A 327 -11.18 -3.17 -12.58
N ALA A 328 -11.97 -4.15 -13.00
CA ALA A 328 -13.35 -4.33 -12.56
C ALA A 328 -13.42 -4.62 -11.05
N ASN A 329 -12.54 -5.49 -10.55
CA ASN A 329 -12.44 -5.77 -9.11
C ASN A 329 -12.08 -4.52 -8.32
N VAL A 330 -11.13 -3.71 -8.78
CA VAL A 330 -10.75 -2.44 -8.14
C VAL A 330 -11.93 -1.47 -8.10
N GLY A 331 -12.61 -1.25 -9.23
CA GLY A 331 -13.77 -0.36 -9.30
C GLY A 331 -14.91 -0.80 -8.38
N ALA A 332 -15.27 -2.09 -8.43
CA ALA A 332 -16.31 -2.66 -7.56
C ALA A 332 -15.93 -2.58 -6.07
N MET A 333 -14.68 -2.91 -5.74
CA MET A 333 -14.17 -2.85 -4.38
C MET A 333 -14.22 -1.43 -3.82
N LEU A 334 -13.76 -0.42 -4.57
CA LEU A 334 -13.81 0.97 -4.14
C LEU A 334 -15.24 1.43 -3.89
N LEU A 335 -16.16 1.18 -4.83
CA LEU A 335 -17.58 1.52 -4.68
C LEU A 335 -18.15 0.94 -3.40
N VAL A 336 -17.94 -0.36 -3.17
CA VAL A 336 -18.47 -1.07 -2.00
C VAL A 336 -17.83 -0.56 -0.71
N PHE A 337 -16.51 -0.33 -0.67
CA PHE A 337 -15.85 0.16 0.53
C PHE A 337 -16.27 1.58 0.90
N PHE A 338 -16.39 2.50 -0.05
CA PHE A 338 -16.89 3.85 0.24
C PHE A 338 -18.32 3.81 0.79
N ALA A 339 -19.18 2.96 0.23
CA ALA A 339 -20.54 2.75 0.76
C ALA A 339 -20.52 2.20 2.19
N PHE A 340 -19.65 1.22 2.49
CA PHE A 340 -19.49 0.69 3.85
C PHE A 340 -18.94 1.74 4.82
N ILE A 341 -17.94 2.54 4.42
CA ILE A 341 -17.39 3.62 5.24
C ILE A 341 -18.52 4.62 5.58
N ALA A 342 -19.29 5.06 4.59
CA ALA A 342 -20.43 5.96 4.81
C ALA A 342 -21.47 5.35 5.76
N MET A 343 -21.80 4.07 5.59
CA MET A 343 -22.73 3.35 6.47
C MET A 343 -22.21 3.23 7.91
N PHE A 344 -20.93 2.88 8.09
CA PHE A 344 -20.31 2.80 9.42
C PHE A 344 -20.23 4.18 10.08
N ASN A 345 -19.87 5.21 9.32
CA ASN A 345 -19.86 6.59 9.81
C ASN A 345 -21.23 7.02 10.27
N PHE A 346 -22.30 6.75 9.51
CA PHE A 346 -23.66 7.05 9.95
C PHE A 346 -24.01 6.40 11.29
N ILE A 347 -23.65 5.13 11.49
CA ILE A 347 -23.87 4.43 12.76
C ILE A 347 -23.04 5.05 13.89
N LEU A 348 -21.75 5.33 13.63
CA LEU A 348 -20.83 5.89 14.61
C LEU A 348 -21.22 7.30 15.03
N VAL A 349 -21.65 8.15 14.11
CA VAL A 349 -22.13 9.51 14.38
C VAL A 349 -23.36 9.46 15.28
N LYS A 350 -24.31 8.54 15.01
CA LYS A 350 -25.48 8.33 15.88
C LYS A 350 -25.09 7.86 17.28
N ILE A 351 -24.15 6.92 17.39
CA ILE A 351 -23.61 6.47 18.68
C ILE A 351 -22.95 7.64 19.41
N GLY A 352 -22.14 8.43 18.70
CA GLY A 352 -21.43 9.58 19.25
C GLY A 352 -22.36 10.69 19.74
N SER A 353 -23.48 10.91 19.04
CA SER A 353 -24.54 11.83 19.46
C SER A 353 -25.26 11.31 20.72
N PHE A 354 -25.71 10.05 20.70
CA PHE A 354 -26.42 9.44 21.84
C PHE A 354 -25.58 9.40 23.12
N THR A 355 -24.26 9.21 22.99
CA THR A 355 -23.33 9.15 24.13
C THR A 355 -22.74 10.50 24.53
N ASN A 356 -23.14 11.60 23.87
CA ASN A 356 -22.52 12.93 23.98
C ASN A 356 -21.00 12.96 23.68
N LEU A 357 -20.46 11.93 23.03
CA LEU A 357 -19.04 11.86 22.66
C LEU A 357 -18.68 12.87 21.57
N ASN A 358 -19.60 13.25 20.67
CA ASN A 358 -19.29 14.20 19.59
C ASN A 358 -18.79 15.55 20.14
N GLY A 359 -19.42 16.08 21.20
CA GLY A 359 -18.95 17.33 21.85
C GLY A 359 -17.58 17.18 22.53
N VAL A 360 -17.30 16.01 23.10
CA VAL A 360 -15.98 15.69 23.68
C VAL A 360 -14.92 15.59 22.59
N ILE A 361 -15.24 14.96 21.45
CA ILE A 361 -14.33 14.84 20.31
C ILE A 361 -14.05 16.22 19.71
N ALA A 362 -15.08 17.04 19.49
CA ALA A 362 -14.92 18.40 18.99
C ALA A 362 -14.01 19.25 19.89
N SER A 363 -14.19 19.17 21.20
CA SER A 363 -13.33 19.91 22.15
C SER A 363 -11.93 19.32 22.30
N PHE A 364 -11.77 18.00 22.27
CA PHE A 364 -10.47 17.33 22.40
C PHE A 364 -9.59 17.49 21.16
N THR A 365 -10.20 17.63 19.98
CA THR A 365 -9.50 17.74 18.70
C THR A 365 -9.38 19.19 18.21
N ASP A 366 -9.73 20.16 19.05
CA ASP A 366 -9.80 21.59 18.70
C ASP A 366 -10.60 21.85 17.41
N GLY A 367 -11.67 21.08 17.20
CA GLY A 367 -12.54 21.15 16.02
C GLY A 367 -12.04 20.40 14.79
N SER A 368 -10.89 19.73 14.84
CA SER A 368 -10.36 18.94 13.71
C SER A 368 -11.27 17.75 13.36
N TYR A 369 -11.96 17.19 14.36
CA TYR A 369 -13.04 16.23 14.19
C TYR A 369 -14.24 16.70 15.00
N THR A 370 -15.40 16.81 14.37
CA THR A 370 -16.63 17.25 15.04
C THR A 370 -17.48 16.09 15.54
N GLU A 371 -17.27 14.90 15.00
CA GLU A 371 -18.13 13.74 15.20
C GLU A 371 -17.32 12.44 15.31
N LEU A 372 -17.88 11.43 15.99
CA LEU A 372 -17.33 10.09 15.98
C LEU A 372 -17.52 9.43 14.62
N ASN A 373 -16.44 9.20 13.89
CA ASN A 373 -16.44 8.49 12.62
C ASN A 373 -15.25 7.52 12.52
N LEU A 374 -15.22 6.71 11.47
CA LEU A 374 -14.19 5.70 11.26
C LEU A 374 -12.81 6.34 11.09
N GLN A 375 -12.75 7.49 10.42
CA GLN A 375 -11.54 8.26 10.18
C GLN A 375 -10.89 8.71 11.50
N PHE A 376 -11.67 9.26 12.43
CA PHE A 376 -11.23 9.62 13.78
C PHE A 376 -10.66 8.41 14.53
N ILE A 377 -11.37 7.28 14.52
CA ILE A 377 -10.95 6.06 15.22
C ILE A 377 -9.61 5.56 14.66
N LEU A 378 -9.50 5.45 13.34
CA LEU A 378 -8.28 4.98 12.67
C LEU A 378 -7.12 5.95 12.87
N GLY A 379 -7.38 7.24 12.68
CA GLY A 379 -6.42 8.33 12.89
C GLY A 379 -5.79 8.25 14.27
N TYR A 380 -6.58 8.45 15.32
CA TYR A 380 -6.06 8.52 16.68
C TYR A 380 -5.51 7.19 17.20
N SER A 381 -6.05 6.04 16.77
CA SER A 381 -5.53 4.73 17.20
C SER A 381 -4.14 4.42 16.62
N LEU A 382 -3.83 4.94 15.43
CA LEU A 382 -2.55 4.71 14.74
C LEU A 382 -1.59 5.91 14.86
N SER A 383 -2.03 7.08 15.31
CA SER A 383 -1.19 8.26 15.58
C SER A 383 0.07 7.96 16.41
N PRO A 384 0.04 7.15 17.49
CA PRO A 384 1.25 6.87 18.25
C PRO A 384 2.33 6.17 17.43
N LEU A 385 1.93 5.27 16.52
CA LEU A 385 2.85 4.61 15.59
C LEU A 385 3.40 5.61 14.56
N MET A 386 2.55 6.50 14.04
CA MET A 386 2.97 7.53 13.07
C MET A 386 3.97 8.50 13.68
N TRP A 387 3.70 8.95 14.90
CA TRP A 387 4.63 9.76 15.66
C TRP A 387 5.95 9.02 15.92
N ALA A 388 5.90 7.72 16.25
CA ALA A 388 7.11 6.94 16.50
C ALA A 388 8.01 6.80 15.26
N ILE A 389 7.42 6.71 14.06
CA ILE A 389 8.17 6.61 12.79
C ILE A 389 8.67 7.96 12.24
N GLY A 390 8.52 9.04 13.00
CA GLY A 390 9.11 10.34 12.66
C GLY A 390 8.20 11.31 11.91
N VAL A 391 6.88 11.06 11.87
CA VAL A 391 5.88 12.04 11.39
C VAL A 391 5.75 13.18 12.40
N ASN A 392 5.50 14.40 11.92
CA ASN A 392 5.15 15.55 12.73
C ASN A 392 3.85 15.31 13.53
N ALA A 393 3.74 15.87 14.73
CA ALA A 393 2.55 15.74 15.56
C ALA A 393 1.27 16.30 14.90
N GLN A 394 1.40 17.30 14.03
CA GLN A 394 0.26 17.91 13.32
C GLN A 394 -0.29 16.99 12.22
N ASP A 395 0.58 16.19 11.58
CA ASP A 395 0.20 15.30 10.48
C ASP A 395 -0.10 13.86 10.94
N MET A 396 0.20 13.51 12.20
CA MET A 396 0.17 12.12 12.68
C MET A 396 -1.21 11.47 12.59
N THR A 397 -2.29 12.25 12.79
CA THR A 397 -3.65 11.74 12.74
C THR A 397 -4.09 11.45 11.31
N LEU A 398 -3.74 12.31 10.35
CA LEU A 398 -3.97 12.06 8.92
C LEU A 398 -3.18 10.83 8.45
N MET A 399 -1.91 10.73 8.85
CA MET A 399 -1.08 9.55 8.55
C MET A 399 -1.66 8.27 9.18
N GLY A 400 -2.19 8.36 10.40
CA GLY A 400 -2.84 7.23 11.09
C GLY A 400 -4.08 6.77 10.34
N GLN A 401 -4.89 7.71 9.87
CA GLN A 401 -6.08 7.44 9.08
C GLN A 401 -5.71 6.73 7.77
N LEU A 402 -4.72 7.25 7.03
CA LEU A 402 -4.26 6.65 5.78
C LEU A 402 -3.76 5.21 5.97
N LEU A 403 -2.99 4.94 7.03
CA LEU A 403 -2.58 3.57 7.35
C LEU A 403 -3.78 2.69 7.69
N GLY A 404 -4.72 3.21 8.48
CA GLY A 404 -5.93 2.50 8.86
C GLY A 404 -6.77 2.09 7.65
N GLU A 405 -7.07 3.05 6.76
CA GLU A 405 -7.81 2.85 5.52
C GLU A 405 -7.15 1.80 4.64
N LYS A 406 -5.81 1.87 4.50
CA LYS A 406 -5.03 0.84 3.80
C LYS A 406 -5.28 -0.54 4.38
N LEU A 407 -5.18 -0.69 5.71
CA LEU A 407 -5.25 -2.00 6.36
C LEU A 407 -6.64 -2.62 6.28
N ILE A 408 -7.70 -1.82 6.53
CA ILE A 408 -9.08 -2.33 6.59
C ILE A 408 -9.71 -2.50 5.21
N ALA A 409 -9.32 -1.66 4.25
CA ALA A 409 -9.89 -1.65 2.90
C ALA A 409 -8.83 -2.02 1.87
N SER A 410 -8.06 -1.05 1.39
CA SER A 410 -6.97 -1.26 0.45
C SER A 410 -6.10 -0.02 0.33
N GLU A 411 -4.90 -0.20 -0.21
CA GLU A 411 -4.02 0.89 -0.58
C GLU A 411 -4.65 1.84 -1.61
N PHE A 412 -5.58 1.37 -2.45
CA PHE A 412 -6.32 2.26 -3.36
C PHE A 412 -7.14 3.30 -2.58
N VAL A 413 -7.88 2.88 -1.55
CA VAL A 413 -8.63 3.80 -0.70
C VAL A 413 -7.68 4.79 -0.02
N GLY A 414 -6.57 4.29 0.54
CA GLY A 414 -5.55 5.14 1.14
C GLY A 414 -4.95 6.16 0.16
N TYR A 415 -4.66 5.78 -1.08
CA TYR A 415 -4.14 6.71 -2.08
C TYR A 415 -5.19 7.73 -2.55
N THR A 416 -6.46 7.34 -2.63
CA THR A 416 -7.53 8.31 -2.94
C THR A 416 -7.68 9.35 -1.83
N SER A 417 -7.61 8.94 -0.56
CA SER A 417 -7.63 9.86 0.58
C SER A 417 -6.38 10.74 0.62
N LEU A 418 -5.19 10.17 0.35
CA LEU A 418 -3.94 10.95 0.25
C LEU A 418 -4.02 12.01 -0.86
N ALA A 419 -4.59 11.66 -2.02
CA ALA A 419 -4.78 12.61 -3.11
C ALA A 419 -5.73 13.75 -2.69
N SER A 420 -6.83 13.43 -2.00
CA SER A 420 -7.76 14.43 -1.46
C SER A 420 -7.07 15.36 -0.44
N PHE A 421 -6.34 14.81 0.54
CA PHE A 421 -5.60 15.58 1.53
C PHE A 421 -4.50 16.45 0.94
N LYS A 422 -3.82 15.96 -0.11
CA LYS A 422 -2.85 16.77 -0.86
C LYS A 422 -3.54 17.92 -1.58
N ALA A 423 -4.67 17.67 -2.24
CA ALA A 423 -5.40 18.67 -2.99
C ALA A 423 -5.99 19.77 -2.09
N SER A 424 -6.44 19.43 -0.89
CA SER A 424 -7.00 20.38 0.08
C SER A 424 -5.93 21.10 0.93
N GLY A 425 -4.66 20.73 0.81
CA GLY A 425 -3.58 21.30 1.64
C GLY A 425 -3.67 20.89 3.11
N ALA A 426 -4.25 19.71 3.41
CA ALA A 426 -4.46 19.25 4.78
C ALA A 426 -3.16 18.90 5.54
N PHE A 427 -2.09 18.52 4.81
CA PHE A 427 -0.78 18.25 5.40
C PHE A 427 -0.01 19.53 5.65
N VAL A 428 0.60 19.64 6.84
CA VAL A 428 1.51 20.74 7.18
C VAL A 428 2.86 20.55 6.49
N GLU A 429 3.40 19.32 6.52
CA GLU A 429 4.70 19.02 5.93
C GLU A 429 4.58 18.25 4.61
N THR A 430 5.26 18.73 3.57
CA THR A 430 5.45 17.99 2.32
C THR A 430 6.11 16.62 2.55
N LYS A 431 6.99 16.54 3.56
CA LYS A 431 7.60 15.30 4.03
C LYS A 431 6.55 14.22 4.33
N SER A 432 5.45 14.58 4.98
CA SER A 432 4.37 13.64 5.34
C SER A 432 3.70 13.05 4.10
N ILE A 433 3.50 13.85 3.04
CA ILE A 433 2.94 13.38 1.76
C ILE A 433 3.87 12.33 1.13
N ILE A 434 5.18 12.57 1.13
CA ILE A 434 6.15 11.62 0.58
C ILE A 434 6.23 10.38 1.47
N MET A 435 6.26 10.51 2.80
CA MET A 435 6.22 9.36 3.71
C MET A 435 4.94 8.53 3.51
N ALA A 436 3.78 9.17 3.33
CA ALA A 436 2.51 8.51 3.03
C ALA A 436 2.60 7.71 1.73
N THR A 437 3.26 8.27 0.70
CA THR A 437 3.48 7.59 -0.58
C THR A 437 4.21 6.25 -0.40
N TYR A 438 5.24 6.19 0.46
CA TYR A 438 5.97 4.95 0.76
C TYR A 438 5.19 4.01 1.69
N MET A 439 4.52 4.58 2.69
CA MET A 439 3.70 3.83 3.65
C MET A 439 2.55 3.09 2.96
N LEU A 440 1.90 3.75 2.01
CA LEU A 440 0.79 3.19 1.25
C LEU A 440 1.24 2.19 0.19
N CYS A 441 2.48 2.32 -0.31
CA CYS A 441 3.05 1.44 -1.34
C CYS A 441 3.24 0.00 -0.81
N GLY A 442 2.21 -0.82 -0.95
CA GLY A 442 2.21 -2.25 -0.64
C GLY A 442 0.79 -2.80 -0.49
N PHE A 443 0.54 -4.04 -0.92
CA PHE A 443 -0.75 -4.71 -0.83
C PHE A 443 -1.17 -5.18 0.58
N ALA A 444 -0.51 -4.76 1.65
CA ALA A 444 -0.81 -5.22 3.00
C ALA A 444 -2.18 -4.72 3.49
N ASN A 445 -3.21 -5.56 3.37
CA ASN A 445 -4.58 -5.34 3.83
C ASN A 445 -5.27 -6.69 4.09
N PHE A 446 -6.45 -6.69 4.74
CA PHE A 446 -7.14 -7.96 5.07
C PHE A 446 -7.58 -8.75 3.84
N ALA A 447 -7.99 -8.09 2.75
CA ALA A 447 -8.39 -8.75 1.51
C ALA A 447 -7.24 -9.54 0.86
N SER A 448 -6.02 -9.00 0.94
CA SER A 448 -4.80 -9.64 0.42
C SER A 448 -4.49 -10.98 1.05
N ILE A 449 -4.94 -11.24 2.28
CA ILE A 449 -4.83 -12.58 2.88
C ILE A 449 -5.62 -13.60 2.05
N GLY A 450 -6.86 -13.26 1.70
CA GLY A 450 -7.71 -14.09 0.84
C GLY A 450 -7.12 -14.28 -0.54
N ILE A 451 -6.60 -13.19 -1.14
CA ILE A 451 -5.95 -13.20 -2.46
C ILE A 451 -4.74 -14.14 -2.47
N GLN A 452 -3.86 -14.09 -1.46
CA GLN A 452 -2.70 -14.97 -1.40
C GLN A 452 -3.07 -16.44 -1.12
N ILE A 453 -4.05 -16.70 -0.25
CA ILE A 453 -4.52 -18.07 0.00
C ILE A 453 -5.13 -18.67 -1.28
N GLY A 454 -5.88 -17.87 -2.05
CA GLY A 454 -6.45 -18.26 -3.33
C GLY A 454 -5.39 -18.47 -4.41
N GLY A 455 -4.55 -17.46 -4.64
CA GLY A 455 -3.55 -17.45 -5.70
C GLY A 455 -2.38 -18.40 -5.43
N ILE A 456 -1.66 -18.24 -4.33
CA ILE A 456 -0.53 -19.14 -4.01
C ILE A 456 -1.05 -20.55 -3.72
N GLY A 457 -2.20 -20.67 -3.05
CA GLY A 457 -2.79 -21.98 -2.73
C GLY A 457 -3.31 -22.75 -3.95
N SER A 458 -3.62 -22.10 -5.07
CA SER A 458 -3.94 -22.80 -6.33
C SER A 458 -2.69 -23.32 -7.03
N LEU A 459 -1.55 -22.63 -6.86
CA LEU A 459 -0.24 -23.06 -7.38
C LEU A 459 0.40 -24.17 -6.54
N ALA A 460 0.18 -24.16 -5.22
CA ALA A 460 0.71 -25.15 -4.28
C ALA A 460 -0.37 -25.55 -3.25
N PRO A 461 -1.30 -26.45 -3.62
CA PRO A 461 -2.41 -26.86 -2.75
C PRO A 461 -1.97 -27.40 -1.39
N SER A 462 -0.80 -28.05 -1.33
CA SER A 462 -0.23 -28.60 -0.10
C SER A 462 0.12 -27.53 0.94
N LYS A 463 0.31 -26.27 0.53
CA LYS A 463 0.67 -25.14 1.39
C LYS A 463 -0.53 -24.33 1.87
N ARG A 464 -1.75 -24.63 1.42
CA ARG A 464 -2.94 -23.80 1.69
C ARG A 464 -3.21 -23.61 3.19
N GLU A 465 -3.01 -24.63 4.01
CA GLU A 465 -3.14 -24.53 5.46
C GLU A 465 -2.09 -23.58 6.07
N LEU A 466 -0.84 -23.68 5.60
CA LEU A 466 0.25 -22.83 6.05
C LEU A 466 0.00 -21.36 5.69
N LEU A 467 -0.44 -21.09 4.46
CA LEU A 467 -0.81 -19.75 3.99
C LEU A 467 -1.89 -19.14 4.88
N SER A 468 -2.95 -19.90 5.17
CA SER A 468 -4.04 -19.46 6.06
C SER A 468 -3.53 -19.13 7.47
N ARG A 469 -2.68 -19.99 8.04
CA ARG A 469 -2.09 -19.78 9.37
C ARG A 469 -1.19 -18.55 9.44
N TYR A 470 -0.54 -18.19 8.33
CA TYR A 470 0.42 -17.08 8.27
C TYR A 470 -0.18 -15.76 7.78
N GLY A 471 -1.38 -15.75 7.20
CA GLY A 471 -2.02 -14.56 6.61
C GLY A 471 -1.91 -13.29 7.47
N ILE A 472 -2.33 -13.33 8.73
CA ILE A 472 -2.27 -12.15 9.63
C ILE A 472 -0.83 -11.71 9.91
N ARG A 473 0.10 -12.67 10.08
CA ARG A 473 1.52 -12.34 10.30
C ARG A 473 2.14 -11.74 9.05
N ALA A 474 1.78 -12.23 7.87
CA ALA A 474 2.26 -11.70 6.59
C ALA A 474 1.73 -10.29 6.34
N LEU A 475 0.46 -10.02 6.68
CA LEU A 475 -0.12 -8.67 6.62
C LEU A 475 0.64 -7.69 7.52
N ILE A 476 0.89 -8.08 8.78
CA ILE A 476 1.72 -7.28 9.71
C ILE A 476 3.12 -7.09 9.12
N GLY A 477 3.71 -8.16 8.59
CA GLY A 477 5.04 -8.12 8.00
C GLY A 477 5.15 -7.15 6.82
N GLY A 478 4.20 -7.21 5.88
CA GLY A 478 4.15 -6.31 4.73
C GLY A 478 3.94 -4.85 5.14
N SER A 479 3.06 -4.63 6.11
CA SER A 479 2.79 -3.28 6.65
C SER A 479 4.04 -2.67 7.29
N LEU A 480 4.73 -3.44 8.14
CA LEU A 480 5.97 -3.00 8.78
C LEU A 480 7.10 -2.77 7.76
N ALA A 481 7.13 -3.50 6.64
CA ALA A 481 8.11 -3.29 5.57
C ALA A 481 7.90 -1.97 4.81
N SER A 482 6.65 -1.63 4.45
CA SER A 482 6.31 -0.32 3.86
C SER A 482 6.57 0.82 4.87
N LEU A 483 6.20 0.64 6.14
CA LEU A 483 6.48 1.61 7.21
C LEU A 483 7.99 1.81 7.43
N MET A 484 8.80 0.74 7.35
CA MET A 484 10.26 0.86 7.44
C MET A 484 10.82 1.73 6.31
N SER A 485 10.30 1.55 5.09
CA SER A 485 10.71 2.37 3.94
C SER A 485 10.30 3.84 4.12
N ALA A 486 9.07 4.09 4.61
CA ALA A 486 8.60 5.43 4.93
C ALA A 486 9.44 6.11 6.03
N THR A 487 9.82 5.38 7.09
CA THR A 487 10.70 5.89 8.15
C THR A 487 12.06 6.30 7.61
N ILE A 488 12.68 5.47 6.75
CA ILE A 488 13.99 5.76 6.17
C ILE A 488 13.92 7.03 5.30
N VAL A 489 12.88 7.17 4.48
CA VAL A 489 12.65 8.38 3.69
C VAL A 489 12.40 9.59 4.59
N GLY A 490 11.65 9.42 5.68
CA GLY A 490 11.42 10.46 6.68
C GLY A 490 12.68 10.90 7.44
N ILE A 491 13.71 10.05 7.56
CA ILE A 491 15.02 10.47 8.07
C ILE A 491 15.70 11.40 7.07
N ILE A 492 15.64 11.05 5.78
CA ILE A 492 16.42 11.73 4.75
C ILE A 492 15.84 13.11 4.41
N LEU A 493 14.51 13.25 4.47
CA LEU A 493 13.76 14.46 4.12
C LEU A 493 13.40 15.37 5.30
N GLY A 494 14.02 15.19 6.48
CA GLY A 494 13.67 15.96 7.69
C GLY A 494 14.85 16.39 8.53
#